data_AF-A0A2A5FXL2-F1
#
_entry.id   AF-A0A2A5FXL2-F1
#
_cell.length_a   1.000
_cell.length_b   1.000
_cell.length_c   1.000
_cell.angle_alpha   90.00
_cell.angle_beta   90.00
_cell.angle_gamma   90.00
#
_symmetry.space_group_name_H-M   'P 1'
#
loop_
_entity.id
_entity.type
_entity.pdbx_description
1 polymer ?
#
loop_
_entity_poly.entity_id
_entity_poly.type
_entity_poly.pdbx_seq_one_letter_code
_entity_poly.pdbx_strand_id
1 'polypeptide(L)'
;MLKDFSLQAFFMGCLVSFVGFASSFAVVLQGLKAMGATQEQATSGLMALAISMGVCGIVLSLWTKMPISSAWSTPGAALLATAAIPEGGFAAATGAFLIAGILLTLAGIWKPLGRAVAAIPAPLANAMLAGILIGLCFAPFKAIAFDPVLGLPILAAWLIGGRINRFLAVPAALIAFLAVLLIAVDLP
;
A
#
# COMPACT_ATOMS: atom_id res chain seq x y z
N MET A 1 -27.04 -11.40 2.79
CA MET A 1 -26.03 -10.71 3.64
C MET A 1 -26.29 -10.92 5.13
N LEU A 2 -27.27 -10.28 5.79
CA LEU A 2 -27.48 -10.51 7.24
C LEU A 2 -27.92 -11.95 7.58
N LYS A 3 -28.60 -12.63 6.64
CA LYS A 3 -28.95 -14.06 6.76
C LYS A 3 -27.76 -15.01 6.63
N ASP A 4 -26.65 -14.54 6.06
CA ASP A 4 -25.41 -15.30 5.84
C ASP A 4 -24.36 -14.98 6.92
N PHE A 5 -24.76 -14.21 7.94
CA PHE A 5 -23.89 -13.85 9.05
C PHE A 5 -23.65 -15.08 9.92
N SER A 6 -22.44 -15.63 9.80
CA SER A 6 -21.94 -16.71 10.65
C SER A 6 -20.73 -16.22 11.43
N LEU A 7 -20.43 -16.88 12.55
CA LEU A 7 -19.23 -16.60 13.34
C LEU A 7 -17.96 -16.77 12.47
N GLN A 8 -17.97 -17.74 11.56
CA GLN A 8 -16.89 -17.95 10.59
C GLN A 8 -16.73 -16.77 9.62
N ALA A 9 -17.84 -16.23 9.10
CA ALA A 9 -17.81 -15.07 8.20
C ALA A 9 -17.25 -13.82 8.91
N PHE A 10 -17.59 -13.63 10.18
CA PHE A 10 -17.03 -12.55 11.00
C PHE A 10 -15.50 -12.68 11.16
N PHE A 11 -15.01 -13.86 11.60
CA PHE A 11 -13.57 -14.08 11.77
C PHE A 11 -12.79 -13.98 10.46
N MET A 12 -13.35 -14.47 9.36
CA MET A 12 -12.76 -14.29 8.03
C MET A 12 -12.70 -12.81 7.64
N GLY A 13 -13.75 -12.04 7.92
CA GLY A 13 -13.74 -10.59 7.69
C GLY A 13 -12.66 -9.87 8.49
N CYS A 14 -12.50 -10.21 9.77
CA CYS A 14 -11.43 -9.67 10.62
C CYS A 14 -10.04 -10.05 10.09
N LEU A 15 -9.83 -11.32 9.72
CA LEU A 15 -8.56 -11.80 9.19
C LEU A 15 -8.21 -11.10 7.86
N VAL A 16 -9.14 -11.03 6.92
CA VAL A 16 -8.94 -10.35 5.63
C VAL A 16 -8.65 -8.87 5.82
N SER A 17 -9.37 -8.20 6.73
CA SER A 17 -9.15 -6.78 7.03
C SER A 17 -7.77 -6.55 7.65
N PHE A 18 -7.36 -7.38 8.60
CA PHE A 18 -6.05 -7.27 9.24
C PHE A 18 -4.90 -7.57 8.28
N VAL A 19 -4.96 -8.70 7.57
CA VAL A 19 -3.93 -9.10 6.62
C VAL A 19 -3.87 -8.11 5.45
N GLY A 20 -5.02 -7.68 4.93
CA GLY A 20 -5.12 -6.66 3.90
C GLY A 20 -4.46 -5.35 4.34
N PHE A 21 -4.77 -4.89 5.56
CA PHE A 21 -4.18 -3.67 6.10
C PHE A 21 -2.66 -3.81 6.32
N ALA A 22 -2.22 -4.85 7.01
CA ALA A 22 -0.81 -5.07 7.33
C ALA A 22 0.07 -5.22 6.07
N SER A 23 -0.47 -5.79 4.98
CA SER A 23 0.30 -6.15 3.78
C SER A 23 1.04 -5.00 3.10
N SER A 24 0.48 -3.79 3.09
CA SER A 24 1.09 -2.64 2.42
C SER A 24 1.03 -1.35 3.22
N PHE A 25 0.75 -1.46 4.52
CA PHE A 25 0.79 -0.36 5.49
C PHE A 25 2.08 0.45 5.42
N ALA A 26 3.24 -0.23 5.41
CA ALA A 26 4.55 0.43 5.42
C ALA A 26 4.76 1.33 4.20
N VAL A 27 4.27 0.91 3.02
CA VAL A 27 4.37 1.70 1.79
C VAL A 27 3.49 2.94 1.86
N VAL A 28 2.27 2.82 2.41
CA VAL A 28 1.36 3.97 2.60
C VAL A 28 1.97 4.96 3.59
N LEU A 29 2.46 4.48 4.73
CA LEU A 29 3.11 5.32 5.72
C LEU A 29 4.34 6.05 5.15
N GLN A 30 5.17 5.34 4.38
CA GLN A 30 6.32 5.92 3.70
C GLN A 30 5.88 6.99 2.70
N GLY A 31 4.80 6.74 1.94
CA GLY A 31 4.23 7.71 1.01
C GLY A 31 3.76 9.00 1.68
N LEU A 32 3.06 8.89 2.81
CA LEU A 32 2.62 10.05 3.59
C LEU A 32 3.81 10.86 4.12
N LYS A 33 4.81 10.17 4.69
CA LYS A 33 6.03 10.81 5.21
C LYS A 33 6.86 11.46 4.10
N ALA A 34 6.96 10.83 2.93
CA ALA A 34 7.67 11.37 1.77
C ALA A 34 7.04 12.69 1.27
N MET A 35 5.75 12.91 1.50
CA MET A 35 5.06 14.18 1.19
C MET A 35 5.17 15.23 2.31
N GLY A 36 5.95 14.97 3.36
CA GLY A 36 6.16 15.89 4.47
C GLY A 36 5.11 15.80 5.58
N ALA A 37 4.36 14.69 5.69
CA ALA A 37 3.45 14.49 6.80
C ALA A 37 4.21 14.37 8.13
N THR A 38 3.74 15.07 9.16
CA THR A 38 4.17 14.83 10.54
C THR A 38 3.70 13.45 11.01
N GLN A 39 4.25 12.94 12.12
CA GLN A 39 3.83 11.64 12.68
C GLN A 39 2.33 11.61 13.03
N GLU A 40 1.80 12.72 13.55
CA GLU A 40 0.37 12.89 13.85
C GLU A 40 -0.48 12.88 12.57
N GLN A 41 -0.05 13.61 11.54
CA GLN A 41 -0.73 13.66 10.25
C GLN A 41 -0.71 12.31 9.54
N ALA A 42 0.40 11.59 9.58
CA ALA A 42 0.51 10.26 8.99
C ALA A 42 -0.41 9.25 9.71
N THR A 43 -0.48 9.32 11.04
CA THR A 43 -1.38 8.48 11.85
C THR A 43 -2.85 8.80 11.55
N SER A 44 -3.20 10.08 11.49
CA SER A 44 -4.55 10.54 11.11
C SER A 44 -4.92 10.13 9.68
N GLY A 45 -3.99 10.26 8.73
CA GLY A 45 -4.18 9.87 7.33
C GLY A 45 -4.42 8.37 7.17
N LEU A 46 -3.68 7.53 7.89
CA LEU A 46 -3.89 6.08 7.93
C LEU A 46 -5.25 5.71 8.53
N MET A 47 -5.66 6.39 9.61
CA MET A 47 -6.97 6.21 10.22
C MET A 47 -8.08 6.59 9.24
N ALA A 48 -7.97 7.75 8.59
CA ALA A 48 -8.94 8.21 7.60
C ALA A 48 -9.07 7.21 6.45
N LEU A 49 -7.94 6.72 5.93
CA LEU A 49 -7.91 5.71 4.87
C LEU A 49 -8.59 4.39 5.28
N ALA A 50 -8.30 3.89 6.49
CA ALA A 50 -8.93 2.68 7.02
C ALA A 50 -10.45 2.84 7.18
N ILE A 51 -10.90 3.96 7.75
CA ILE A 51 -12.32 4.27 7.93
C ILE A 51 -13.00 4.40 6.58
N SER A 52 -12.44 5.17 5.64
CA SER A 52 -13.02 5.35 4.30
C SER A 52 -13.20 4.03 3.58
N MET A 53 -12.21 3.12 3.64
CA MET A 53 -12.34 1.81 3.02
C MET A 53 -13.38 0.91 3.69
N GLY A 54 -13.44 0.90 5.01
CA GLY A 54 -14.47 0.17 5.76
C GLY A 54 -15.87 0.67 5.41
N VAL A 55 -16.07 2.00 5.41
CA VAL A 55 -17.33 2.64 5.03
C VAL A 55 -17.68 2.32 3.58
N CYS A 56 -16.75 2.46 2.64
CA CYS A 56 -17.00 2.10 1.23
C CYS A 56 -17.36 0.62 1.07
N GLY A 57 -16.65 -0.29 1.73
CA GLY A 57 -16.93 -1.73 1.70
C GLY A 57 -18.33 -2.05 2.22
N ILE A 58 -18.73 -1.47 3.36
CA ILE A 58 -20.07 -1.65 3.94
C ILE A 58 -21.14 -1.08 3.01
N VAL A 59 -21.01 0.20 2.62
CA VAL A 59 -22.02 0.91 1.82
C VAL A 59 -22.20 0.24 0.46
N LEU A 60 -21.10 -0.04 -0.26
CA LEU A 60 -21.18 -0.69 -1.58
C LEU A 60 -21.73 -2.10 -1.48
N SER A 61 -21.37 -2.86 -0.43
CA SER A 61 -21.90 -4.21 -0.26
C SER A 61 -23.41 -4.21 0.02
N LEU A 62 -23.88 -3.29 0.87
CA LEU A 62 -25.31 -3.15 1.16
C LEU A 62 -26.10 -2.67 -0.05
N TRP A 63 -25.56 -1.70 -0.81
CA TRP A 63 -26.24 -1.12 -1.95
C TRP A 63 -26.33 -2.08 -3.14
N THR A 64 -25.22 -2.76 -3.46
CA THR A 64 -25.15 -3.71 -4.58
C THR A 64 -25.62 -5.12 -4.22
N LYS A 65 -25.80 -5.41 -2.92
CA LYS A 65 -26.10 -6.74 -2.37
C LYS A 65 -25.06 -7.80 -2.75
N MET A 66 -23.81 -7.39 -2.98
CA MET A 66 -22.66 -8.25 -3.28
C MET A 66 -21.56 -8.05 -2.22
N PRO A 67 -20.71 -9.05 -1.93
CA PRO A 67 -19.60 -8.90 -0.98
C PRO A 67 -18.45 -8.08 -1.60
N ILE A 68 -18.61 -6.75 -1.63
CA ILE A 68 -17.63 -5.82 -2.22
C ILE A 68 -16.56 -5.46 -1.18
N SER A 69 -15.30 -5.72 -1.52
CA SER A 69 -14.15 -5.25 -0.77
C SER A 69 -13.55 -4.01 -1.45
N SER A 70 -13.35 -2.94 -0.68
CA SER A 70 -12.59 -1.78 -1.12
C SER A 70 -11.14 -1.95 -0.70
N ALA A 71 -10.21 -1.62 -1.60
CA ALA A 71 -8.77 -1.61 -1.35
C ALA A 71 -8.20 -0.23 -1.69
N TRP A 72 -7.12 0.16 -1.02
CA TRP A 72 -6.38 1.35 -1.41
C TRP A 72 -5.56 1.10 -2.68
N SER A 73 -5.11 2.19 -3.31
CA SER A 73 -4.19 2.11 -4.44
C SER A 73 -2.75 1.93 -3.94
N THR A 74 -2.26 0.69 -3.91
CA THR A 74 -0.82 0.41 -3.65
C THR A 74 0.09 1.16 -4.64
N PRO A 75 -0.23 1.22 -5.95
CA PRO A 75 0.54 2.03 -6.90
C PRO A 75 0.50 3.54 -6.57
N GLY A 76 -0.63 4.04 -6.04
CA GLY A 76 -0.75 5.42 -5.57
C GLY A 76 0.11 5.71 -4.35
N ALA A 77 0.21 4.76 -3.41
CA ALA A 77 1.10 4.87 -2.26
C ALA A 77 2.59 4.84 -2.68
N ALA A 78 2.94 3.98 -3.65
CA ALA A 78 4.28 3.94 -4.23
C ALA A 78 4.64 5.24 -4.96
N LEU A 79 3.67 5.84 -5.68
CA LEU A 79 3.82 7.16 -6.28
C LEU A 79 4.11 8.22 -5.21
N LEU A 80 3.32 8.27 -4.14
CA LEU A 80 3.55 9.20 -3.03
C LEU A 80 4.94 9.02 -2.40
N ALA A 81 5.42 7.78 -2.28
CA ALA A 81 6.73 7.49 -1.70
C ALA A 81 7.91 7.92 -2.58
N THR A 82 7.68 8.17 -3.88
CA THR A 82 8.73 8.47 -4.86
C THR A 82 8.58 9.83 -5.55
N ALA A 83 7.41 10.46 -5.43
CA ALA A 83 7.14 11.77 -5.98
C ALA A 83 7.88 12.88 -5.20
N ALA A 84 8.12 14.01 -5.87
CA ALA A 84 8.64 15.21 -5.22
C ALA A 84 7.57 15.84 -4.32
N ILE A 85 8.02 16.44 -3.22
CA ILE A 85 7.14 17.20 -2.33
C ILE A 85 6.57 18.40 -3.11
N PRO A 86 5.24 18.56 -3.22
CA PRO A 86 4.65 19.68 -3.92
C PRO A 86 4.90 21.00 -3.18
N GLU A 87 4.93 22.12 -3.93
CA GLU A 87 4.89 23.45 -3.34
C GLU A 87 3.58 23.60 -2.54
N GLY A 88 3.71 23.74 -1.21
CA GLY A 88 2.58 23.67 -0.26
C GLY A 88 2.54 22.41 0.63
N GLY A 89 3.49 21.48 0.45
CA GLY A 89 3.73 20.34 1.34
C GLY A 89 2.57 19.35 1.44
N PHE A 90 2.39 18.73 2.60
CA PHE A 90 1.41 17.66 2.82
C PHE A 90 -0.05 18.10 2.56
N ALA A 91 -0.38 19.37 2.83
CA ALA A 91 -1.71 19.91 2.58
C ALA A 91 -2.02 19.97 1.07
N ALA A 92 -1.05 20.43 0.26
CA ALA A 92 -1.18 20.45 -1.19
C ALA A 92 -1.30 19.02 -1.76
N ALA A 93 -0.48 18.08 -1.26
CA ALA A 93 -0.59 16.67 -1.62
C ALA A 93 -1.98 16.08 -1.31
N THR A 94 -2.52 16.39 -0.12
CA THR A 94 -3.86 15.95 0.29
C THR A 94 -4.95 16.51 -0.61
N GLY A 95 -4.91 17.82 -0.90
CA GLY A 95 -5.85 18.47 -1.81
C GLY A 95 -5.79 17.89 -3.22
N ALA A 96 -4.59 17.65 -3.75
CA ALA A 96 -4.39 17.03 -5.05
C ALA A 96 -5.00 15.61 -5.10
N PHE A 97 -4.83 14.81 -4.05
CA PHE A 97 -5.40 13.47 -3.98
C PHE A 97 -6.93 13.47 -3.83
N LEU A 98 -7.50 14.43 -3.09
CA LEU A 98 -8.96 14.61 -3.03
C LEU A 98 -9.53 14.96 -4.41
N ILE A 99 -8.92 15.92 -5.11
CA ILE A 99 -9.32 16.30 -6.47
C ILE A 99 -9.16 15.10 -7.42
N ALA A 100 -8.03 14.40 -7.38
CA ALA A 100 -7.80 13.21 -8.20
C ALA A 100 -8.83 12.11 -7.91
N GLY A 101 -9.21 11.90 -6.65
CA GLY A 101 -10.25 10.94 -6.25
C GLY A 101 -11.64 11.31 -6.77
N ILE A 102 -11.99 12.60 -6.74
CA ILE A 102 -13.24 13.11 -7.34
C ILE A 102 -13.22 12.86 -8.84
N LEU A 103 -12.13 13.24 -9.53
CA LEU A 103 -11.99 13.06 -10.98
C LEU A 103 -12.03 11.58 -11.37
N LEU A 104 -11.38 10.70 -10.59
CA LEU A 104 -11.40 9.26 -10.81
C LEU A 104 -12.82 8.68 -10.64
N THR A 105 -13.56 9.16 -9.64
CA THR A 105 -14.96 8.76 -9.41
C THR A 105 -15.86 9.21 -10.57
N LEU A 106 -15.72 10.46 -11.01
CA LEU A 106 -16.44 10.99 -12.17
C LEU A 106 -16.10 10.22 -13.44
N ALA A 107 -14.83 9.88 -13.65
CA ALA A 107 -14.38 9.08 -14.77
C ALA A 107 -14.96 7.66 -14.76
N GLY A 108 -15.08 7.04 -13.58
CA GLY A 108 -15.71 5.72 -13.41
C GLY A 108 -17.21 5.72 -13.70
N ILE A 109 -17.92 6.81 -13.37
CA ILE A 109 -19.34 6.98 -13.70
C ILE A 109 -19.51 7.29 -15.20
N TRP A 110 -18.53 7.93 -15.83
CA TRP A 110 -18.56 8.29 -17.24
C TRP A 110 -18.25 7.09 -18.16
N LYS A 111 -19.29 6.34 -18.52
CA LYS A 111 -19.24 5.11 -19.34
C LYS A 111 -18.31 5.14 -20.58
N PRO A 112 -18.26 6.17 -21.45
CA PRO A 112 -17.33 6.20 -22.57
C PRO A 112 -15.86 6.28 -22.12
N LEU A 113 -15.55 7.07 -21.08
CA LEU A 113 -14.19 7.14 -20.54
C LEU A 113 -13.80 5.83 -19.87
N GLY A 114 -14.69 5.23 -19.08
CA GLY A 114 -14.47 3.90 -18.51
C GLY A 114 -14.19 2.83 -19.58
N ARG A 115 -14.89 2.87 -20.73
CA ARG A 115 -14.61 1.98 -21.87
C ARG A 115 -13.25 2.27 -22.52
N ALA A 116 -12.85 3.52 -22.63
CA ALA A 116 -11.54 3.90 -23.16
C ALA A 116 -10.40 3.43 -22.24
N VAL A 117 -10.54 3.59 -20.92
CA VAL A 117 -9.58 3.09 -19.93
C VAL A 117 -9.50 1.56 -19.96
N ALA A 118 -10.65 0.87 -20.07
CA ALA A 118 -10.69 -0.59 -20.19
C ALA A 118 -10.09 -1.11 -21.52
N ALA A 119 -9.96 -0.26 -22.53
CA ALA A 119 -9.32 -0.60 -23.80
C ALA A 119 -7.78 -0.48 -23.76
N ILE A 120 -7.20 0.03 -22.67
CA ILE A 120 -5.74 0.10 -22.51
C ILE A 120 -5.17 -1.33 -22.51
N PRO A 121 -4.25 -1.66 -23.44
CA PRO A 121 -3.62 -2.97 -23.48
C PRO A 121 -2.95 -3.35 -22.15
N ALA A 122 -3.21 -4.57 -21.67
CA ALA A 122 -2.62 -5.09 -20.44
C ALA A 122 -1.08 -4.96 -20.38
N PRO A 123 -0.31 -5.15 -21.48
CA PRO A 123 1.13 -4.90 -21.47
C PRO A 123 1.52 -3.46 -21.10
N LEU A 124 0.75 -2.46 -21.57
CA LEU A 124 1.00 -1.04 -21.24
C LEU A 124 0.65 -0.76 -19.78
N ALA A 125 -0.49 -1.27 -19.29
CA ALA A 125 -0.88 -1.12 -17.89
C ALA A 125 0.16 -1.75 -16.94
N ASN A 126 0.65 -2.95 -17.28
CA ASN A 126 1.71 -3.62 -16.52
C ASN A 126 3.03 -2.86 -16.58
N ALA A 127 3.39 -2.26 -17.72
CA ALA A 127 4.57 -1.42 -17.85
C ALA A 127 4.48 -0.15 -17.00
N MET A 128 3.31 0.50 -16.95
CA MET A 128 3.07 1.65 -16.07
C MET A 128 3.21 1.26 -14.59
N LEU A 129 2.63 0.13 -14.19
CA LEU A 129 2.77 -0.41 -12.84
C LEU A 129 4.23 -0.76 -12.50
N ALA A 130 4.96 -1.37 -13.43
CA ALA A 130 6.38 -1.67 -13.23
C ALA A 130 7.20 -0.39 -13.04
N GLY A 131 6.94 0.65 -13.85
CA GLY A 131 7.60 1.94 -13.74
C GLY A 131 7.38 2.62 -12.38
N ILE A 132 6.18 2.55 -11.83
CA ILE A 132 5.88 3.16 -10.52
C ILE A 132 6.46 2.37 -9.35
N LEU A 133 6.61 1.05 -9.50
CA LEU A 133 7.12 0.17 -8.45
C LEU A 133 8.65 0.00 -8.47
N ILE A 134 9.33 0.33 -9.57
CA ILE A 134 10.78 0.09 -9.73
C ILE A 134 11.61 0.76 -8.62
N GLY A 135 11.18 1.94 -8.16
CA GLY A 135 11.84 2.64 -7.06
C GLY A 135 11.79 1.86 -5.75
N LEU A 136 10.66 1.22 -5.45
CA LEU A 136 10.51 0.33 -4.29
C LEU A 136 11.32 -0.96 -4.48
N CYS A 137 11.32 -1.54 -5.69
CA CYS A 137 12.10 -2.75 -5.98
C CYS A 137 13.61 -2.54 -5.79
N PHE A 138 14.11 -1.32 -6.05
CA PHE A 138 15.51 -0.99 -5.82
C PHE A 138 15.84 -0.52 -4.40
N ALA A 139 14.85 -0.28 -3.54
CA ALA A 139 15.10 0.20 -2.17
C ALA A 139 16.06 -0.70 -1.37
N PRO A 140 15.96 -2.05 -1.40
CA PRO A 140 16.92 -2.93 -0.70
C PRO A 140 18.36 -2.78 -1.22
N PHE A 141 18.54 -2.63 -2.53
CA PHE A 141 19.87 -2.45 -3.13
C PHE A 141 20.47 -1.08 -2.79
N LYS A 142 19.64 -0.04 -2.73
CA LYS A 142 20.06 1.28 -2.23
C LYS A 142 20.49 1.23 -0.77
N ALA A 143 19.79 0.45 0.06
CA ALA A 143 20.19 0.23 1.45
C ALA A 143 21.56 -0.46 1.56
N ILE A 144 21.84 -1.47 0.71
CA ILE A 144 23.16 -2.12 0.63
C ILE A 144 24.25 -1.13 0.18
N ALA A 145 23.94 -0.26 -0.78
CA ALA A 145 24.88 0.75 -1.25
C ALA A 145 25.18 1.82 -0.19
N PHE A 146 24.21 2.13 0.67
CA PHE A 146 24.37 3.04 1.80
C PHE A 146 25.20 2.40 2.93
N ASP A 147 24.80 1.21 3.38
CA ASP A 147 25.53 0.42 4.36
C ASP A 147 25.34 -1.08 4.08
N PRO A 148 26.39 -1.77 3.59
CA PRO A 148 26.32 -3.20 3.31
C PRO A 148 25.99 -4.04 4.54
N VAL A 149 26.42 -3.63 5.74
CA VAL A 149 26.22 -4.38 6.98
C VAL A 149 24.74 -4.39 7.38
N LEU A 150 24.02 -3.30 7.11
CA LEU A 150 22.58 -3.20 7.39
C LEU A 150 21.74 -3.86 6.28
N GLY A 151 22.12 -3.68 5.01
CA GLY A 151 21.31 -4.12 3.87
C GLY A 151 21.46 -5.61 3.51
N LEU A 152 22.68 -6.16 3.55
CA LEU A 152 22.95 -7.54 3.11
C LEU A 152 22.22 -8.60 3.91
N PRO A 153 22.14 -8.54 5.26
CA PRO A 153 21.44 -9.56 6.04
C PRO A 153 19.97 -9.69 5.65
N ILE A 154 19.29 -8.57 5.37
CA ILE A 154 17.89 -8.54 4.98
C ILE A 154 17.69 -9.20 3.62
N LEU A 155 18.51 -8.81 2.63
CA LEU A 155 18.44 -9.39 1.28
C LEU A 155 18.81 -10.87 1.29
N ALA A 156 19.82 -11.27 2.04
CA ALA A 156 20.26 -12.65 2.19
C ALA A 156 19.16 -13.51 2.84
N ALA A 157 18.53 -13.02 3.92
CA ALA A 157 17.43 -13.73 4.57
C ALA A 157 16.23 -13.91 3.64
N TRP A 158 15.89 -12.88 2.87
CA TRP A 158 14.85 -12.97 1.84
C TRP A 158 15.18 -14.02 0.78
N LEU A 159 16.42 -14.02 0.27
CA LEU A 159 16.85 -14.90 -0.82
C LEU A 159 16.96 -16.36 -0.37
N ILE A 160 17.55 -16.61 0.81
CA ILE A 160 17.67 -17.95 1.42
C ILE A 160 16.27 -18.47 1.77
N GLY A 161 15.46 -17.67 2.46
CA GLY A 161 14.09 -18.03 2.82
C GLY A 161 13.26 -18.38 1.60
N GLY A 162 13.32 -17.54 0.55
CA GLY A 162 12.63 -17.76 -0.71
C GLY A 162 13.13 -18.97 -1.50
N ARG A 163 14.41 -19.35 -1.37
CA ARG A 163 14.96 -20.56 -2.00
C ARG A 163 14.44 -21.84 -1.36
N ILE A 164 14.20 -21.83 -0.05
CA ILE A 164 13.62 -22.96 0.69
C ILE A 164 12.11 -23.02 0.44
N ASN A 165 11.41 -21.90 0.66
CA ASN A 165 9.98 -21.77 0.43
C ASN A 165 9.63 -20.31 0.12
N ARG A 166 8.98 -20.05 -1.02
CA ARG A 166 8.57 -18.70 -1.43
C ARG A 166 7.72 -17.99 -0.38
N PHE A 167 6.93 -18.72 0.42
CA PHE A 167 6.15 -18.14 1.52
C PHE A 167 6.99 -17.66 2.71
N LEU A 168 8.21 -18.19 2.89
CA LEU A 168 9.12 -17.81 3.97
C LEU A 168 9.99 -16.58 3.64
N ALA A 169 10.07 -16.18 2.37
CA ALA A 169 10.94 -15.09 1.92
C ALA A 169 10.68 -13.78 2.69
N VAL A 170 9.41 -13.34 2.72
CA VAL A 170 9.03 -12.07 3.35
C VAL A 170 9.14 -12.14 4.88
N PRO A 171 8.63 -13.18 5.57
CA PRO A 171 8.84 -13.34 7.01
C PRO A 171 10.32 -13.37 7.41
N ALA A 172 11.16 -14.09 6.67
CA ALA A 172 12.60 -14.16 6.95
C ALA A 172 13.28 -12.79 6.81
N ALA A 173 12.93 -12.03 5.77
CA ALA A 173 13.43 -10.67 5.57
C ALA A 173 13.03 -9.73 6.71
N LEU A 174 11.78 -9.82 7.19
CA LEU A 174 11.29 -9.01 8.32
C LEU A 174 12.00 -9.37 9.62
N ILE A 175 12.24 -10.65 9.90
CA ILE A 175 12.99 -11.09 11.08
C ILE A 175 14.42 -10.56 11.03
N ALA A 176 15.08 -10.65 9.87
CA ALA A 176 16.42 -10.11 9.69
C ALA A 176 16.45 -8.58 9.86
N PHE A 177 15.46 -7.87 9.33
CA PHE A 177 15.32 -6.43 9.53
C PHE A 177 15.18 -6.07 11.01
N LEU A 178 14.33 -6.78 11.76
CA LEU A 178 14.16 -6.57 13.19
C LEU A 178 15.47 -6.85 13.97
N ALA A 179 16.19 -7.91 13.62
CA ALA A 179 17.47 -8.23 14.24
C ALA A 179 18.52 -7.15 13.99
N VAL A 180 18.65 -6.66 12.75
CA VAL A 180 19.54 -5.56 12.39
C VAL A 180 19.17 -4.29 13.16
N LEU A 181 17.88 -3.97 13.25
CA LEU A 181 17.40 -2.77 13.94
C LEU A 181 17.68 -2.82 15.46
N LEU A 182 17.61 -4.01 16.08
CA LEU A 182 17.89 -4.16 17.53
C LEU A 182 19.37 -4.20 17.87
N ILE A 183 20.22 -4.66 16.95
CA ILE A 183 21.65 -4.91 17.22
C ILE A 183 22.54 -3.78 16.72
N ALA A 184 22.20 -3.19 15.57
CA ALA A 184 23.09 -2.30 14.83
C ALA A 184 22.60 -0.84 14.78
N VAL A 185 21.38 -0.55 15.25
CA VAL A 185 20.83 0.81 15.29
C VAL A 185 20.63 1.21 16.74
N ASP A 186 21.36 2.25 17.17
CA ASP A 186 21.10 2.89 18.47
C ASP A 186 19.74 3.61 18.38
N LEU A 187 18.72 2.98 18.97
CA LEU A 187 17.39 3.58 19.09
C LEU A 187 17.43 4.66 20.19
N PRO A 188 16.96 5.89 19.92
CA PRO A 188 16.78 6.91 20.96
C PRO A 188 15.66 6.56 21.95
#